data_AF-A0A5J9WM82-F1
#
_entry.id   AF-A0A5J9WM82-F1
#
_cell.length_a   1.000
_cell.length_b   1.000
_cell.length_c   1.000
_cell.angle_alpha   90.00
_cell.angle_beta   90.00
_cell.angle_gamma   90.00
#
_symmetry.space_group_name_H-M   'P 1'
#
loop_
_entity.id
_entity.type
_entity.pdbx_description
1 polymer ?
#
loop_
_entity_poly.entity_id
_entity_poly.type
_entity_poly.pdbx_seq_one_letter_code
_entity_poly.pdbx_strand_id
1 'polypeptide(L)'
;MATPATAAAFRSAAGRLSRSASSIVAREVTGHHNLTIDGYKATRKLPITWSASSQTFEAAGYTWRVKYHPNNNSWKESIDLYLEPVVDGDVHGDAARLKADDPVEFRFSLLDGAGNLVPEHTRSVAIVS
;
A
#
# COMPACT_ATOMS: atom_id res chain seq x y z
N MET A 1 -27.28 34.92 -77.89
CA MET A 1 -27.86 34.65 -76.56
C MET A 1 -27.00 33.60 -75.89
N ALA A 2 -26.47 33.91 -74.71
CA ALA A 2 -25.32 33.28 -74.08
C ALA A 2 -25.61 31.86 -73.54
N THR A 3 -24.60 30.99 -73.64
CA THR A 3 -24.49 29.70 -72.93
C THR A 3 -24.32 29.93 -71.42
N PRO A 4 -24.96 29.15 -70.53
CA PRO A 4 -24.52 29.05 -69.16
C PRO A 4 -23.44 27.97 -69.03
N ALA A 5 -22.31 28.34 -68.41
CA ALA A 5 -21.30 27.41 -67.94
C ALA A 5 -21.74 26.84 -66.58
N THR A 6 -21.78 25.51 -66.46
CA THR A 6 -22.09 24.82 -65.21
C THR A 6 -20.86 24.83 -64.30
N ALA A 7 -20.94 25.52 -63.16
CA ALA A 7 -19.89 25.53 -62.15
C ALA A 7 -19.73 24.13 -61.53
N ALA A 8 -18.52 23.57 -61.62
CA ALA A 8 -18.19 22.33 -60.93
C ALA A 8 -18.05 22.60 -59.42
N ALA A 9 -18.88 21.94 -58.61
CA ALA A 9 -18.74 21.94 -57.17
C ALA A 9 -17.53 21.08 -56.79
N PHE A 10 -16.51 21.69 -56.16
CA PHE A 10 -15.44 20.95 -55.51
C PHE A 10 -16.03 20.16 -54.34
N ARG A 11 -16.20 18.85 -54.52
CA ARG A 11 -16.46 17.95 -53.41
C ARG A 11 -15.20 17.92 -52.57
N SER A 12 -15.22 18.56 -51.40
CA SER A 12 -14.17 18.39 -50.42
C SER A 12 -14.16 16.91 -50.02
N ALA A 13 -13.12 16.20 -50.44
CA ALA A 13 -12.76 14.93 -49.83
C ALA A 13 -12.30 15.27 -48.40
N ALA A 14 -13.26 15.46 -47.50
CA ALA A 14 -13.02 15.43 -46.06
C ALA A 14 -12.59 14.00 -45.75
N GLY A 15 -11.31 13.70 -45.95
CA GLY A 15 -10.68 12.47 -45.54
C GLY A 15 -11.06 12.26 -44.08
N ARG A 16 -11.84 11.22 -43.82
CA ARG A 16 -12.20 10.84 -42.45
C ARG A 16 -10.90 10.44 -41.77
N LEU A 17 -10.28 11.39 -41.08
CA LEU A 17 -9.18 11.12 -40.16
C LEU A 17 -9.73 10.17 -39.10
N SER A 18 -9.46 8.87 -39.27
CA SER A 18 -9.84 7.88 -38.27
C SER A 18 -9.01 8.15 -37.03
N ARG A 19 -9.66 8.71 -36.01
CA ARG A 19 -9.03 9.10 -34.76
C ARG A 19 -8.81 7.84 -33.93
N SER A 20 -7.55 7.42 -33.80
CA SER A 20 -7.15 6.36 -32.88
C SER A 20 -6.69 6.97 -31.55
N ALA A 21 -7.03 6.33 -30.43
CA ALA A 21 -6.61 6.71 -29.10
C ALA A 21 -6.28 5.46 -28.28
N SER A 22 -5.25 5.54 -27.44
CA SER A 22 -4.90 4.53 -26.43
C SER A 22 -4.65 5.21 -25.09
N SER A 23 -4.70 4.44 -24.00
CA SER A 23 -4.48 4.91 -22.63
C SER A 23 -3.52 4.00 -21.88
N ILE A 24 -2.63 4.60 -21.07
CA ILE A 24 -1.84 3.90 -20.07
C ILE A 24 -2.57 4.05 -18.73
N VAL A 25 -2.88 2.93 -18.07
CA VAL A 25 -3.56 2.91 -16.76
C VAL A 25 -2.64 2.23 -15.76
N ALA A 26 -2.15 2.98 -14.78
CA ALA A 26 -1.55 2.42 -13.59
C ALA A 26 -2.65 2.02 -12.60
N ARG A 27 -2.50 0.88 -11.93
CA ARG A 27 -3.41 0.44 -10.87
C ARG A 27 -2.61 0.29 -9.58
N GLU A 28 -3.02 1.01 -8.57
CA GLU A 28 -2.53 0.82 -7.21
C GLU A 28 -3.31 -0.32 -6.55
N VAL A 29 -2.60 -1.23 -5.88
CA VAL A 29 -3.23 -2.28 -5.06
C VAL A 29 -3.05 -1.90 -3.61
N THR A 30 -4.15 -1.69 -2.91
CA THR A 30 -4.14 -1.36 -1.47
C THR A 30 -4.73 -2.49 -0.64
N GLY A 31 -4.37 -2.54 0.63
CA GLY A 31 -4.92 -3.48 1.60
C GLY A 31 -4.78 -2.94 3.01
N HIS A 32 -5.51 -3.52 3.96
CA HIS A 32 -5.40 -3.18 5.37
C HIS A 32 -5.55 -4.42 6.24
N HIS A 33 -4.98 -4.36 7.43
CA HIS A 33 -5.07 -5.41 8.44
C HIS A 33 -5.31 -4.78 9.81
N ASN A 34 -6.30 -5.28 10.53
CA ASN A 34 -6.57 -4.85 11.90
C ASN A 34 -5.83 -5.78 12.86
N LEU A 35 -4.82 -5.23 13.54
CA LEU A 35 -4.10 -5.94 14.59
C LEU A 35 -4.70 -5.61 15.97
N THR A 36 -5.18 -6.64 16.66
CA THR A 36 -5.60 -6.53 18.07
C THR A 36 -4.50 -7.07 18.98
N ILE A 37 -4.07 -6.28 19.97
CA ILE A 37 -3.10 -6.69 20.99
C ILE A 37 -3.84 -6.93 22.31
N ASP A 38 -4.34 -8.15 22.47
CA ASP A 38 -4.95 -8.57 23.72
C ASP A 38 -3.89 -8.78 24.80
N GLY A 39 -4.22 -8.39 26.03
CA GLY A 39 -3.30 -8.52 27.16
C GLY A 39 -2.13 -7.53 27.13
N TYR A 40 -2.23 -6.39 26.45
CA TYR A 40 -1.20 -5.33 26.40
C TYR A 40 -0.54 -5.02 27.76
N LYS A 41 -1.35 -4.88 28.84
CA LYS A 41 -0.80 -4.61 30.18
C LYS A 41 0.09 -5.75 30.71
N ALA A 42 -0.18 -6.99 30.32
CA ALA A 42 0.62 -8.15 30.70
C ALA A 42 1.90 -8.23 29.87
N THR A 43 1.83 -7.98 28.56
CA THR A 43 3.01 -7.99 27.68
C THR A 43 4.03 -6.91 28.07
N ARG A 44 3.58 -5.76 28.59
CA ARG A 44 4.43 -4.70 29.14
C ARG A 44 5.24 -5.10 30.38
N LYS A 45 4.97 -6.25 30.99
CA LYS A 45 5.74 -6.79 32.12
C LYS A 45 6.81 -7.80 31.68
N LEU A 46 6.84 -8.16 30.40
CA LEU A 46 7.78 -9.13 29.86
C LEU A 46 9.18 -8.51 29.66
N PRO A 47 10.24 -9.32 29.54
CA PRO A 47 11.58 -8.83 29.25
C PRO A 47 11.63 -7.99 27.97
N ILE A 48 12.59 -7.07 27.89
CA ILE A 48 12.78 -6.21 26.71
C ILE A 48 13.07 -7.00 25.41
N THR A 49 13.63 -8.19 25.54
CA THR A 49 13.93 -9.09 24.42
C THR A 49 12.71 -9.84 23.91
N TRP A 50 11.60 -9.81 24.64
CA TRP A 50 10.39 -10.50 24.22
C TRP A 50 9.70 -9.76 23.06
N SER A 51 9.22 -10.53 22.10
CA SER A 51 8.42 -10.04 20.97
C SER A 51 7.40 -11.09 20.55
N ALA A 52 6.40 -10.67 19.79
CA ALA A 52 5.42 -11.55 19.17
C ALA A 52 5.14 -11.12 17.73
N SER A 53 4.69 -12.06 16.91
CA SER A 53 4.28 -11.80 15.52
C SER A 53 2.79 -12.06 15.34
N SER A 54 2.15 -11.25 14.49
CA SER A 54 0.78 -11.52 14.04
C SER A 54 0.73 -12.80 13.18
N GLN A 55 -0.48 -13.27 12.91
CA GLN A 55 -0.70 -14.15 11.77
C GLN A 55 -0.35 -13.41 10.48
N THR A 56 -0.03 -14.18 9.43
CA THR A 56 0.23 -13.61 8.12
C THR A 56 -1.06 -13.09 7.50
N PHE A 57 -0.93 -12.09 6.63
CA PHE A 57 -2.05 -11.55 5.85
C PHE A 57 -1.58 -11.09 4.48
N GLU A 58 -2.48 -11.13 3.51
CA GLU A 58 -2.22 -10.68 2.14
C GLU A 58 -2.66 -9.22 1.98
N ALA A 59 -1.78 -8.37 1.47
CA ALA A 59 -2.09 -6.99 1.13
C ALA A 59 -1.13 -6.46 0.06
N ALA A 60 -1.62 -5.62 -0.86
CA ALA A 60 -0.81 -4.97 -1.89
C ALA A 60 0.06 -5.95 -2.73
N GLY A 61 -0.37 -7.20 -2.91
CA GLY A 61 0.36 -8.21 -3.69
C GLY A 61 1.47 -8.95 -2.93
N TYR A 62 1.57 -8.76 -1.61
CA TYR A 62 2.55 -9.40 -0.75
C TYR A 62 1.89 -10.11 0.43
N THR A 63 2.59 -11.09 0.97
CA THR A 63 2.28 -11.70 2.27
C THR A 63 3.10 -10.99 3.34
N TRP A 64 2.41 -10.51 4.37
CA TRP A 64 2.99 -9.72 5.45
C TRP A 64 2.76 -10.36 6.79
N ARG A 65 3.56 -9.96 7.78
CA ARG A 65 3.27 -10.09 9.21
C ARG A 65 3.65 -8.80 9.94
N VAL A 66 3.01 -8.54 11.08
CA VAL A 66 3.42 -7.47 11.99
C VAL A 66 4.21 -8.08 13.14
N LYS A 67 5.42 -7.57 13.38
CA LYS A 67 6.21 -7.90 14.57
C LYS A 67 6.05 -6.82 15.63
N TYR A 68 5.72 -7.25 16.84
CA TYR A 68 5.39 -6.42 17.98
C TYR A 68 6.44 -6.57 19.08
N HIS A 69 6.99 -5.43 19.50
CA HIS A 69 7.85 -5.30 20.66
C HIS A 69 7.16 -4.40 21.71
N PRO A 70 6.73 -4.95 22.86
CA PRO A 70 6.01 -4.18 23.89
C PRO A 70 6.90 -3.17 24.64
N ASN A 71 8.22 -3.36 24.58
CA ASN A 71 9.19 -2.61 25.39
C ASN A 71 10.32 -2.11 24.50
N ASN A 72 10.64 -0.83 24.62
CA ASN A 72 11.74 -0.17 23.92
C ASN A 72 12.71 0.42 24.97
N ASN A 73 14.03 0.27 24.75
CA ASN A 73 15.06 0.78 25.67
C ASN A 73 15.14 2.32 25.67
N SER A 74 14.83 2.93 24.53
CA SER A 74 14.97 4.34 24.24
C SER A 74 13.71 5.11 24.62
N TRP A 75 12.55 4.46 24.55
CA TRP A 75 11.25 5.08 24.77
C TRP A 75 10.36 4.17 25.64
N LYS A 76 10.46 4.31 26.96
CA LYS A 76 9.79 3.42 27.94
C LYS A 76 8.26 3.40 27.79
N GLU A 77 7.66 4.45 27.24
CA GLU A 77 6.20 4.57 27.06
C GLU A 77 5.74 4.20 25.65
N SER A 78 6.65 3.80 24.77
CA SER A 78 6.33 3.40 23.40
C SER A 78 6.34 1.89 23.22
N ILE A 79 5.70 1.46 22.14
CA ILE A 79 5.85 0.13 21.55
C ILE A 79 6.46 0.28 20.16
N ASP A 80 7.12 -0.77 19.69
CA ASP A 80 7.59 -0.83 18.32
C ASP A 80 6.76 -1.86 17.53
N LEU A 81 6.35 -1.46 16.33
CA LEU A 81 5.65 -2.29 15.35
C LEU A 81 6.44 -2.26 14.05
N TYR A 82 6.73 -3.45 13.52
CA TYR A 82 7.41 -3.61 12.24
C TYR A 82 6.51 -4.38 11.28
N LEU A 83 6.37 -3.89 10.05
CA LEU A 83 5.75 -4.63 8.97
C LEU A 83 6.85 -5.41 8.25
N GLU A 84 6.76 -6.74 8.26
CA GLU A 84 7.76 -7.63 7.67
C GLU A 84 7.12 -8.41 6.51
N PRO A 85 7.72 -8.42 5.31
CA PRO A 85 7.23 -9.30 4.25
C PRO A 85 7.69 -10.74 4.53
N VAL A 86 6.91 -11.71 4.07
CA VAL A 86 7.11 -13.14 4.31
C VAL A 86 7.27 -13.85 2.97
N VAL A 87 8.30 -14.70 2.82
CA VAL A 87 8.46 -15.60 1.65
C VAL A 87 8.14 -17.03 2.06
N ASP A 88 7.69 -17.84 1.10
CA ASP A 88 7.53 -19.28 1.29
C ASP A 88 8.84 -19.91 1.84
N GLY A 89 8.74 -20.50 3.04
CA GLY A 89 9.87 -21.10 3.75
C GLY A 89 10.49 -20.25 4.86
N ASP A 90 10.01 -19.01 5.10
CA ASP A 90 10.47 -18.20 6.23
C ASP A 90 9.95 -18.78 7.58
N VAL A 91 10.84 -19.49 8.27
CA VAL A 91 10.63 -19.96 9.64
C VAL A 91 11.20 -18.93 10.60
N HIS A 92 10.33 -18.02 11.08
CA HIS A 92 10.56 -17.15 12.25
C HIS A 92 11.93 -16.46 12.34
N GLY A 93 12.56 -16.05 11.23
CA GLY A 93 13.97 -15.65 11.31
C GLY A 93 14.50 -14.65 10.30
N ASP A 94 14.08 -14.69 9.04
CA ASP A 94 14.69 -13.85 8.01
C ASP A 94 13.60 -13.10 7.24
N ALA A 95 13.43 -11.81 7.54
CA ALA A 95 12.43 -11.00 6.88
C ALA A 95 12.73 -11.00 5.37
N ALA A 96 11.72 -11.35 4.58
CA ALA A 96 11.81 -11.19 3.14
C ALA A 96 12.22 -9.75 2.81
N ARG A 97 12.99 -9.56 1.74
CA ARG A 97 13.16 -8.23 1.16
C ARG A 97 12.09 -8.01 0.11
N LEU A 98 11.48 -6.83 0.13
CA LEU A 98 10.66 -6.38 -0.98
C LEU A 98 11.51 -6.36 -2.25
N LYS A 99 10.84 -6.58 -3.39
CA LYS A 99 11.50 -6.38 -4.67
C LYS A 99 11.95 -4.92 -4.72
N ALA A 100 13.23 -4.68 -5.00
CA ALA A 100 13.86 -3.36 -4.89
C ALA A 100 13.28 -2.29 -5.84
N ASP A 101 12.34 -2.65 -6.70
CA ASP A 101 11.72 -1.75 -7.66
C ASP A 101 10.20 -1.59 -7.43
N ASP A 102 9.64 -2.18 -6.36
CA ASP A 102 8.22 -2.05 -6.06
C ASP A 102 7.99 -1.00 -4.95
N PRO A 103 7.48 0.20 -5.29
CA PRO A 103 7.22 1.24 -4.30
C PRO A 103 6.08 0.80 -3.39
N VAL A 104 6.42 0.41 -2.15
CA VAL A 104 5.43 0.05 -1.13
C VAL A 104 5.35 1.15 -0.09
N GLU A 105 4.16 1.74 0.02
CA GLU A 105 3.80 2.64 1.11
C GLU A 105 2.98 1.90 2.16
N PHE A 106 3.28 2.13 3.43
CA PHE A 106 2.47 1.59 4.52
C PHE A 106 2.24 2.63 5.61
N ARG A 107 1.16 2.40 6.37
CA ARG A 107 0.75 3.27 7.46
C ARG A 107 0.25 2.44 8.64
N PHE A 108 0.75 2.76 9.83
CA PHE A 108 0.16 2.30 11.08
C PHE A 108 -0.74 3.40 11.65
N SER A 109 -1.94 3.01 12.05
CA SER A 109 -2.90 3.89 12.74
C SER A 109 -3.48 3.17 13.94
N LEU A 110 -3.49 3.85 15.09
CA LEU A 110 -4.18 3.35 16.28
C LEU A 110 -5.69 3.56 16.14
N LEU A 111 -6.47 2.57 16.55
CA LEU A 111 -7.92 2.65 16.64
C LEU A 111 -8.35 2.85 18.09
N ASP A 112 -9.41 3.63 18.31
CA ASP A 112 -10.09 3.75 19.60
C ASP A 112 -10.98 2.51 19.89
N GLY A 113 -11.59 2.47 21.06
CA GLY A 113 -12.47 1.35 21.46
C GLY A 113 -13.74 1.19 20.60
N ALA A 114 -14.09 2.18 19.79
CA ALA A 114 -15.19 2.14 18.83
C ALA A 114 -14.72 1.79 17.40
N GLY A 115 -13.42 1.62 17.19
CA GLY A 115 -12.82 1.30 15.89
C GLY A 115 -12.51 2.54 15.03
N ASN A 116 -12.59 3.76 15.57
CA ASN A 116 -12.23 4.97 14.83
C ASN A 116 -10.73 5.25 14.93
N LEU A 117 -10.19 5.90 13.90
CA LEU A 117 -8.78 6.31 13.88
C LEU A 117 -8.50 7.34 14.99
N VAL A 118 -7.36 7.17 15.67
CA VAL A 118 -6.77 8.16 16.57
C VAL A 118 -5.65 8.89 15.81
N PRO A 119 -5.89 10.11 15.27
CA PRO A 119 -4.97 10.73 14.30
C PRO A 119 -3.57 11.01 14.86
N GLU A 120 -3.47 11.36 16.15
CA GLU A 120 -2.21 11.62 16.84
C GLU A 120 -1.24 10.41 16.82
N HIS A 121 -1.82 9.21 16.76
CA HIS A 121 -1.13 7.93 16.77
C HIS A 121 -1.16 7.26 15.39
N THR A 122 -1.01 8.07 14.34
CA THR A 122 -0.81 7.61 12.96
C THR A 122 0.62 7.91 12.51
N ARG A 123 1.27 6.91 11.89
CA ARG A 123 2.62 7.02 11.33
C ARG A 123 2.65 6.35 9.96
N SER A 124 3.12 7.09 8.95
CA SER A 124 3.31 6.58 7.58
C SER A 124 4.80 6.39 7.31
N VAL A 125 5.15 5.36 6.57
CA VAL A 125 6.49 5.11 6.08
C VAL A 125 6.38 4.73 4.60
N ALA A 126 7.08 5.46 3.75
CA ALA A 126 7.32 5.05 2.37
C ALA A 126 8.65 4.27 2.36
N ILE A 127 8.61 3.03 1.86
CA ILE A 127 9.84 2.31 1.54
C ILE A 127 10.19 2.68 0.10
N VAL A 128 11.13 3.59 -0.05
CA VAL A 128 11.76 3.89 -1.35
C VAL A 128 13.12 3.20 -1.32
N SER A 129 13.28 2.17 -2.15
CA SER A 129 14.54 1.41 -2.30
C SER A 129 15.54 2.10 -3.21
#